data_AF-U3A870-F1
#
_entry.id   AF-U3A870-F1
#
_cell.length_a   1.000
_cell.length_b   1.000
_cell.length_c   1.000
_cell.angle_alpha   90.00
_cell.angle_beta   90.00
_cell.angle_gamma   90.00
#
_symmetry.space_group_name_H-M   'P 1'
#
loop_
_entity.id
_entity.type
_entity.pdbx_description
1 polymer ?
#
loop_
_entity_poly.entity_id
_entity_poly.type
_entity_poly.pdbx_seq_one_letter_code
_entity_poly.pdbx_strand_id
1 'polypeptide(L)' 'MSEDARDHDFDELRALVADLDEAAAALRAYGEANDIPAIERNAKRVQGTVGTVKQNVPGGIARDGRERAGDGMEGSEEP' A
#
# COMPACT_ATOMS: atom_id res chain seq x y z
N MET A 1 -17.39 -1.24 -20.94
CA MET A 1 -16.65 -0.35 -20.02
C MET A 1 -15.30 -0.06 -20.66
N SER A 2 -14.92 1.20 -20.84
CA SER A 2 -13.60 1.55 -21.39
C SER A 2 -12.48 1.07 -20.47
N GLU A 3 -11.30 0.84 -21.04
CA GLU A 3 -10.05 0.52 -20.32
C GLU A 3 -9.78 1.55 -19.21
N ASP A 4 -9.89 2.84 -19.50
CA ASP A 4 -9.64 3.95 -18.56
C ASP A 4 -10.52 3.94 -17.30
N ALA A 5 -11.77 3.48 -17.42
CA ALA A 5 -12.66 3.39 -16.26
C ALA A 5 -12.26 2.25 -15.31
N ARG A 6 -11.77 1.14 -15.87
CA ARG A 6 -11.29 -0.01 -15.08
C ARG A 6 -9.97 0.33 -14.38
N ASP A 7 -9.09 1.08 -15.03
CA ASP A 7 -7.83 1.51 -14.42
C ASP A 7 -8.06 2.48 -13.25
N HIS A 8 -9.01 3.43 -13.39
CA HIS A 8 -9.41 4.30 -12.28
C HIS A 8 -10.04 3.53 -11.11
N ASP A 9 -10.88 2.53 -11.39
CA ASP A 9 -11.47 1.67 -10.35
C ASP A 9 -10.39 0.87 -9.60
N PHE A 10 -9.32 0.47 -10.27
CA PHE A 10 -8.20 -0.21 -9.62
C PHE A 10 -7.33 0.73 -8.79
N ASP A 11 -7.19 2.00 -9.17
CA ASP A 11 -6.51 3.01 -8.34
C ASP A 11 -7.26 3.26 -7.03
N GLU A 12 -8.59 3.38 -7.09
CA GLU A 12 -9.42 3.52 -5.88
C GLU A 12 -9.31 2.28 -4.98
N LEU A 13 -9.36 1.08 -5.57
CA LEU A 13 -9.14 -0.16 -4.84
C LEU A 13 -7.75 -0.23 -4.18
N ARG A 14 -6.70 0.21 -4.90
CA ARG A 14 -5.34 0.28 -4.36
C ARG A 14 -5.27 1.23 -3.15
N ALA A 15 -5.88 2.41 -3.24
CA ALA A 15 -5.94 3.38 -2.15
C ALA A 15 -6.64 2.79 -0.91
N LEU A 16 -7.83 2.20 -1.09
CA LEU A 16 -8.59 1.58 0.01
C LEU A 16 -7.80 0.48 0.73
N VAL A 17 -7.04 -0.32 -0.01
CA VAL A 17 -6.22 -1.40 0.54
C VAL A 17 -4.97 -0.86 1.26
N ALA A 18 -4.42 0.27 0.81
CA ALA A 18 -3.33 0.96 1.50
C ALA A 18 -3.83 1.55 2.84
N ASP A 19 -4.94 2.27 2.82
CA ASP A 19 -5.56 2.88 4.01
C ASP A 19 -5.90 1.82 5.07
N LEU A 20 -6.41 0.66 4.64
CA LEU A 20 -6.73 -0.44 5.54
C LEU A 20 -5.47 -1.05 6.20
N ASP A 21 -4.35 -1.11 5.49
CA ASP A 21 -3.09 -1.58 6.07
C ASP A 21 -2.53 -0.58 7.10
N GLU A 22 -2.59 0.72 6.78
CA GLU A 22 -2.17 1.79 7.68
C GLU A 22 -3.03 1.81 8.96
N ALA A 23 -4.35 1.74 8.82
CA ALA A 23 -5.28 1.68 9.95
C ALA A 23 -5.03 0.44 10.83
N ALA A 24 -4.74 -0.71 10.22
CA ALA A 24 -4.41 -1.92 10.96
C ALA A 24 -3.06 -1.79 11.69
N ALA A 25 -2.06 -1.16 11.08
CA ALA A 25 -0.79 -0.85 11.74
C ALA A 25 -0.99 0.10 12.94
N ALA A 26 -1.81 1.14 12.78
CA ALA A 26 -2.14 2.09 13.83
C ALA A 26 -2.87 1.42 15.01
N LEU A 27 -3.85 0.56 14.73
CA LEU A 27 -4.55 -0.23 15.76
C LEU A 27 -3.60 -1.16 16.52
N ARG A 28 -2.66 -1.80 15.81
CA ARG A 28 -1.65 -2.63 16.45
C ARG A 28 -0.78 -1.82 17.41
N ALA A 29 -0.24 -0.69 16.94
CA ALA A 29 0.59 0.19 17.75
C ALA A 29 -0.17 0.71 18.98
N TYR A 30 -1.46 1.06 18.82
CA TYR A 30 -2.32 1.45 19.94
C TYR A 30 -2.50 0.31 20.95
N GLY A 31 -2.79 -0.90 20.47
CA GLY A 31 -2.96 -2.07 21.33
C GLY A 31 -1.69 -2.42 22.12
N GLU A 32 -0.52 -2.28 21.48
CA GLU A 32 0.79 -2.48 22.11
C GLU A 32 1.10 -1.39 23.15
N ALA A 33 0.88 -0.12 22.82
CA ALA A 33 1.16 1.00 23.72
C ALA A 33 0.26 1.05 24.97
N ASN A 34 -0.90 0.41 24.93
CA ASN A 34 -1.89 0.42 26.01
C ASN A 34 -2.09 -0.94 26.69
N ASP A 35 -1.23 -1.93 26.41
CA ASP A 35 -1.37 -3.30 26.92
C ASP A 35 -2.77 -3.90 26.71
N ILE A 36 -3.28 -3.80 25.48
CA ILE A 36 -4.58 -4.37 25.06
C ILE A 36 -4.35 -5.51 24.05
N PRO A 37 -4.03 -6.74 24.51
CA PRO A 37 -3.67 -7.86 23.63
C PRO A 37 -4.76 -8.24 22.63
N ALA A 38 -6.04 -7.99 22.97
CA ALA A 38 -7.15 -8.25 22.06
C ALA A 38 -7.09 -7.34 20.82
N ILE A 39 -6.75 -6.06 20.98
CA ILE A 39 -6.64 -5.12 19.86
C ILE A 39 -5.43 -5.49 19.00
N GLU A 40 -4.26 -5.69 19.63
CA GLU A 40 -3.02 -6.06 18.94
C GLU A 40 -3.19 -7.33 18.09
N ARG A 41 -3.77 -8.40 18.67
CA ARG A 41 -3.99 -9.67 17.96
C ARG A 41 -4.94 -9.52 16.78
N ASN A 42 -6.02 -8.76 16.94
CA ASN A 42 -6.98 -8.57 15.84
C ASN A 42 -6.40 -7.68 14.74
N ALA A 43 -5.65 -6.63 15.10
CA ALA A 43 -4.94 -5.80 14.14
C ALA A 43 -3.96 -6.63 13.28
N LYS A 44 -3.18 -7.52 13.90
CA LYS A 44 -2.31 -8.47 13.16
C LYS A 44 -3.08 -9.37 12.19
N ARG A 45 -4.26 -9.86 12.57
CA ARG A 45 -5.12 -10.66 11.67
C ARG A 45 -5.60 -9.84 10.48
N VAL A 46 -6.03 -8.60 10.72
CA VAL A 46 -6.43 -7.68 9.65
C VAL A 46 -5.27 -7.45 8.70
N GLN A 47 -4.05 -7.16 9.19
CA GLN A 47 -2.86 -7.01 8.33
C GLN A 47 -2.59 -8.26 7.48
N GLY A 48 -2.75 -9.46 8.03
CA GLY A 48 -2.63 -10.72 7.26
C GLY A 48 -3.66 -10.83 6.13
N THR A 49 -4.92 -10.49 6.42
CA THR A 49 -5.99 -10.46 5.41
C THR A 49 -5.71 -9.41 4.34
N VAL A 50 -5.32 -8.20 4.74
CA VAL A 50 -4.94 -7.11 3.83
C VAL A 50 -3.77 -7.52 2.94
N GLY A 51 -2.75 -8.19 3.50
CA GLY A 51 -1.64 -8.73 2.73
C GLY A 51 -2.07 -9.74 1.67
N THR A 52 -3.11 -10.54 1.93
CA THR A 52 -3.72 -11.42 0.93
C THR A 52 -4.47 -10.62 -0.14
N VAL A 53 -5.24 -9.61 0.26
CA VAL A 53 -5.96 -8.73 -0.68
C VAL A 53 -4.97 -8.01 -1.60
N LYS A 54 -3.89 -7.44 -1.07
CA LYS A 54 -2.82 -6.75 -1.83
C LYS A 54 -2.26 -7.59 -2.98
N GLN A 55 -2.12 -8.91 -2.79
CA GLN A 55 -1.61 -9.83 -3.81
C GLN A 55 -2.58 -10.04 -4.97
N ASN A 56 -3.85 -9.71 -4.78
CA ASN A 56 -4.92 -9.91 -5.76
C ASN A 56 -5.42 -8.59 -6.37
N VAL A 57 -4.90 -7.44 -5.94
CA VAL A 57 -5.22 -6.14 -6.54
C VAL A 57 -4.39 -5.98 -7.84
N PRO A 58 -5.03 -5.79 -9.00
CA PRO A 58 -4.33 -5.56 -10.27
C PRO A 58 -3.38 -4.35 -10.19
N GLY A 59 -2.29 -4.41 -10.98
CA GLY A 59 -1.27 -3.35 -11.09
C GLY A 59 -0.42 -3.05 -9.86
N GLY A 60 -0.60 -3.83 -8.77
CA GLY A 60 0.31 -3.87 -7.63
C GLY A 60 0.28 -2.63 -6.75
N ILE A 61 0.24 -2.83 -5.44
CA ILE A 61 0.56 -1.77 -4.48
C ILE A 61 2.06 -1.88 -4.25
N ALA A 62 2.83 -1.06 -4.95
CA ALA A 62 4.25 -0.94 -4.69
C ALA A 62 4.42 -0.71 -3.18
N ARG A 63 5.16 -1.60 -2.50
CA ARG A 63 5.67 -1.31 -1.16
C ARG A 63 6.37 0.04 -1.26
N ASP A 64 5.93 1.01 -0.48
CA ASP A 64 6.40 2.40 -0.47
C ASP A 64 7.82 2.58 -1.02
N GLY A 65 7.91 3.24 -2.18
CA GLY A 65 8.55 4.55 -2.25
C GLY A 65 10.01 4.69 -1.81
N ARG A 66 10.83 3.65 -1.84
CA ARG A 66 12.29 3.79 -1.85
C ARG A 66 12.85 3.36 -3.20
N GLU A 67 12.68 4.24 -4.20
CA GLU A 67 13.57 4.45 -5.36
C GLU A 67 12.87 5.35 -6.40
N ARG A 68 12.82 6.65 -6.11
CA ARG A 68 12.96 7.67 -7.17
C ARG A 68 14.19 8.49 -6.83
N ALA A 69 15.35 7.97 -7.21
CA ALA A 69 16.56 8.77 -7.27
C ALA A 69 17.22 8.49 -8.63
N GLY A 70 17.09 9.47 -9.52
CA GLY A 70 18.03 9.74 -10.59
C GLY A 70 17.93 8.84 -11.82
N ASP A 71 17.11 9.24 -12.79
CA ASP A 71 17.63 9.25 -14.16
C ASP A 71 17.21 10.55 -14.85
N GLY A 72 18.00 11.57 -14.54
CA GLY A 72 18.01 12.87 -15.17
C GLY A 72 19.47 13.26 -15.34
N MET A 73 20.05 12.86 -16.46
CA MET A 73 21.27 13.43 -17.03
C MET A 73 21.01 13.49 -18.53
N GLU A 74 20.43 14.61 -18.98
CA GLU A 74 21.17 15.77 -19.50
C GLU A 74 22.04 15.40 -20.70
N GLY A 75 21.66 15.95 -21.84
CA GLY A 75 22.35 15.78 -23.11
C GLY A 75 23.75 16.41 -23.12
N SER A 76 24.63 15.79 -23.90
CA SER A 76 25.95 16.22 -24.37
C SER A 76 26.38 15.08 -25.33
N GLU A 77 26.87 15.21 -26.56
CA GLU A 77 27.35 16.29 -27.43
C GLU A 77 27.26 15.75 -28.89
N GLU A 78 27.09 16.65 -29.87
CA GLU A 78 27.22 16.37 -31.31
C GLU A 78 28.70 16.09 -31.68
N PRO A 79 28.97 15.29 -32.73
CA PRO A 79 30.25 15.30 -33.44
C PRO A 79 30.33 16.39 -34.53
#